data_AF-A0A8C3NTC4-F1
#
_entry.id   AF-A0A8C3NTC4-F1
#
_cell.length_a   1.000
_cell.length_b   1.000
_cell.length_c   1.000
_cell.angle_alpha   90.00
_cell.angle_beta   90.00
_cell.angle_gamma   90.00
#
_symmetry.space_group_name_H-M   'P 1'
#
loop_
_entity.id
_entity.type
_entity.pdbx_description
1 polymer ?
#
loop_
_entity_poly.entity_id
_entity_poly.type
_entity_poly.pdbx_seq_one_letter_code
_entity_poly.pdbx_strand_id
1 'polypeptide(L)'
;MGGSVPWCRGALSPHRARRWGQGLQDEIVSMADSSTTIDDIEGELFRIERIREILVRRESELRYMMDDIQLCQEISRLKTELQKLLALPENQKSKEEKQREEELVQQIHKLVETRDFLVDDVEFERLREREEDKEMAEFLQSKLSKSYLQRAGGC
;
A
#
# COMPACT_ATOMS: atom_id res chain seq x y z
N MET A 1 -8.09 -44.64 16.39
CA MET A 1 -9.02 -44.61 15.25
C MET A 1 -8.18 -44.49 13.99
N GLY A 2 -7.77 -45.62 13.44
CA GLY A 2 -7.00 -45.70 12.20
C GLY A 2 -7.69 -46.73 11.32
N GLY A 3 -8.21 -46.29 10.18
CA GLY A 3 -8.94 -47.13 9.25
C GLY A 3 -8.63 -46.69 7.83
N SER A 4 -7.64 -47.33 7.21
CA SER A 4 -7.44 -47.30 5.76
C SER A 4 -7.86 -48.66 5.22
N VAL A 5 -8.99 -48.71 4.52
CA VAL A 5 -9.44 -49.91 3.81
C VAL A 5 -8.88 -49.87 2.38
N PRO A 6 -8.22 -50.95 1.91
CA PRO A 6 -7.56 -51.01 0.62
C PRO A 6 -8.54 -51.39 -0.49
N TRP A 7 -8.53 -50.66 -1.61
CA TRP A 7 -9.30 -51.03 -2.80
C TRP A 7 -8.39 -51.14 -4.04
N CYS A 8 -8.10 -52.41 -4.34
CA CYS A 8 -8.03 -53.04 -5.66
C CYS A 8 -7.02 -52.53 -6.72
N ARG A 9 -6.03 -53.39 -6.96
CA ARG A 9 -5.25 -53.48 -8.22
C ARG A 9 -6.19 -53.63 -9.41
N GLY A 10 -6.07 -52.73 -10.38
CA GLY A 10 -6.47 -52.95 -11.77
C GLY A 10 -5.21 -53.07 -12.63
N ALA A 11 -4.96 -54.26 -13.19
CA ALA A 11 -3.87 -54.49 -14.12
C ALA A 11 -4.20 -53.86 -15.49
N LEU A 12 -3.33 -52.98 -16.00
CA LEU A 12 -3.37 -52.56 -17.41
C LEU A 12 -2.39 -53.41 -18.22
N SER A 13 -2.94 -54.19 -19.16
CA SER A 13 -2.17 -55.03 -20.08
C SER A 13 -1.29 -54.21 -21.07
N PRO A 14 -0.11 -54.70 -21.49
CA PRO A 14 0.95 -53.87 -22.07
C PRO A 14 0.86 -53.58 -23.58
N HIS A 15 -0.30 -53.61 -24.22
CA HIS A 15 -0.39 -53.61 -25.70
C HIS A 15 -1.03 -52.38 -26.34
N ARG A 16 -0.99 -51.22 -25.66
CA ARG A 16 -1.50 -49.95 -26.22
C ARG A 16 -0.47 -48.81 -26.21
N ALA A 17 0.82 -49.13 -26.16
CA ALA A 17 1.92 -48.17 -26.06
C ALA A 17 2.67 -47.92 -27.40
N ARG A 18 2.00 -48.05 -28.55
CA ARG A 18 2.60 -47.76 -29.87
C ARG A 18 1.63 -47.06 -30.83
N ARG A 19 1.09 -45.90 -30.46
CA ARG A 19 0.41 -45.01 -31.44
C ARG A 19 0.17 -43.57 -30.95
N TRP A 20 1.09 -42.98 -30.21
CA TRP A 20 0.98 -41.55 -29.83
C TRP A 20 2.33 -40.82 -29.92
N GLY A 21 3.26 -41.34 -30.73
CA GLY A 21 4.64 -40.86 -30.81
C GLY A 21 5.02 -40.12 -32.10
N GLN A 22 4.06 -39.66 -32.92
CA GLN A 22 4.37 -39.05 -34.23
C GLN A 22 3.61 -37.74 -34.53
N GLY A 23 3.08 -37.06 -33.50
CA GLY A 23 2.36 -35.80 -33.70
C GLY A 23 2.87 -34.60 -32.89
N LEU A 24 3.97 -34.73 -32.15
CA LEU A 24 4.47 -33.68 -31.24
C LEU A 24 5.78 -33.02 -31.70
N GLN A 25 6.19 -33.19 -32.96
CA GLN A 25 7.42 -32.58 -33.47
C GLN A 25 7.19 -31.24 -34.21
N ASP A 26 5.96 -30.93 -34.61
CA ASP A 26 5.63 -29.65 -35.27
C ASP A 26 4.92 -28.64 -34.35
N GLU A 27 4.78 -28.96 -33.06
CA GLU A 27 4.25 -28.04 -32.05
C GLU A 27 5.20 -27.94 -30.85
N ILE A 28 6.51 -28.03 -31.11
CA ILE A 28 7.45 -27.30 -30.28
C ILE A 28 7.22 -25.85 -30.68
N VAL A 29 6.36 -25.17 -29.92
CA VAL A 29 6.26 -23.71 -29.95
C VAL A 29 7.68 -23.18 -29.92
N SER A 30 8.11 -22.63 -31.04
CA SER A 30 9.36 -21.94 -31.18
C SER A 30 9.31 -20.76 -30.20
N MET A 31 9.91 -20.93 -29.02
CA MET A 31 10.19 -19.87 -28.05
C MET A 31 11.29 -18.93 -28.56
N ALA A 32 11.46 -18.82 -29.89
CA ALA A 32 12.48 -18.03 -30.54
C ALA A 32 12.04 -16.59 -30.82
N ASP A 33 10.85 -16.16 -30.38
CA ASP A 33 10.32 -14.81 -30.65
C ASP A 33 10.16 -13.93 -29.41
N SER A 34 10.96 -14.15 -28.36
CA SER A 34 11.18 -13.14 -27.33
C SER A 34 12.60 -13.25 -26.79
N SER A 35 13.57 -12.67 -27.51
CA SER A 35 14.88 -12.42 -26.92
C SER A 35 14.76 -11.25 -25.93
N THR A 36 14.12 -11.48 -24.78
CA THR A 36 14.16 -10.51 -23.69
C THR A 36 15.62 -10.39 -23.26
N THR A 37 16.20 -9.22 -23.49
CA THR A 37 17.60 -8.95 -23.12
C THR A 37 17.71 -8.73 -21.61
N ILE A 38 18.92 -8.81 -21.07
CA ILE A 38 19.16 -8.48 -19.66
C ILE A 38 18.75 -7.02 -19.40
N ASP A 39 19.04 -6.11 -20.33
CA ASP A 39 18.65 -4.70 -20.26
C ASP A 39 17.12 -4.53 -20.19
N ASP A 40 16.34 -5.36 -20.90
CA ASP A 40 14.87 -5.34 -20.84
C ASP A 40 14.37 -5.76 -19.46
N ILE A 41 14.96 -6.81 -18.86
CA ILE A 41 14.61 -7.30 -17.52
C ILE A 41 14.95 -6.23 -16.47
N GLU A 42 16.15 -5.64 -16.54
CA GLU A 42 16.56 -4.56 -15.64
C GLU A 42 15.65 -3.33 -15.78
N GLY A 43 15.24 -3.00 -17.01
CA GLY A 43 14.28 -1.93 -17.28
C GLY A 43 12.91 -2.18 -16.65
N GLU A 44 12.37 -3.40 -16.74
CA GLU A 44 11.10 -3.75 -16.09
C GLU A 44 11.22 -3.74 -14.55
N LEU A 45 12.33 -4.23 -13.98
CA LEU A 45 12.56 -4.19 -12.54
C LEU A 45 12.56 -2.76 -12.00
N PHE A 46 13.23 -1.83 -12.69
CA PHE A 46 13.21 -0.41 -12.33
C PHE A 46 11.79 0.18 -12.36
N ARG A 47 10.98 -0.17 -13.36
CA ARG A 47 9.58 0.28 -13.43
C ARG A 47 8.75 -0.30 -12.29
N ILE A 48 8.92 -1.59 -11.97
CA ILE A 48 8.23 -2.24 -10.85
C ILE A 48 8.58 -1.56 -9.53
N GLU A 49 9.86 -1.27 -9.30
CA GLU A 49 10.33 -0.60 -8.10
C GLU A 49 9.76 0.81 -7.98
N ARG A 50 9.74 1.57 -9.08
CA ARG A 50 9.11 2.89 -9.13
C ARG A 50 7.60 2.84 -8.84
N ILE A 51 6.89 1.87 -9.40
CA ILE A 51 5.45 1.69 -9.13
C ILE A 51 5.24 1.33 -7.65
N ARG A 52 6.08 0.46 -7.08
CA ARG A 52 6.02 0.10 -5.66
C ARG A 52 6.17 1.33 -4.76
N GLU A 53 7.15 2.18 -5.01
CA GLU A 53 7.35 3.42 -4.26
C GLU A 53 6.11 4.31 -4.29
N ILE A 54 5.52 4.52 -5.48
CA ILE A 54 4.30 5.32 -5.64
C ILE A 54 3.14 4.73 -4.84
N LEU A 55 2.96 3.41 -4.90
CA LEU A 55 1.89 2.72 -4.18
C LEU A 55 2.06 2.81 -2.66
N VAL A 56 3.29 2.69 -2.16
CA VAL A 56 3.59 2.80 -0.72
C VAL A 56 3.27 4.20 -0.21
N ARG A 57 3.66 5.27 -0.94
CA ARG A 57 3.29 6.65 -0.58
C ARG A 57 1.78 6.85 -0.57
N ARG A 58 1.09 6.35 -1.60
CA ARG A 58 -0.38 6.43 -1.68
C ARG A 58 -1.07 5.66 -0.57
N GLU A 59 -0.53 4.52 -0.16
CA GLU A 59 -1.03 3.76 0.99
C GLU A 59 -0.91 4.57 2.28
N SER A 60 0.23 5.23 2.50
CA SER A 60 0.43 6.12 3.65
C SER A 60 -0.58 7.27 3.65
N GLU A 61 -0.78 7.97 2.52
CA GLU A 61 -1.80 9.01 2.38
C GLU A 61 -3.20 8.50 2.74
N LEU A 62 -3.57 7.30 2.26
CA LEU A 62 -4.85 6.67 2.55
C LEU A 62 -5.01 6.34 4.04
N ARG A 63 -3.93 5.94 4.71
CA ARG A 63 -3.93 5.67 6.16
C ARG A 63 -4.17 6.95 6.95
N TYR A 64 -3.48 8.04 6.62
CA TYR A 64 -3.70 9.35 7.24
C TYR A 64 -5.13 9.85 7.04
N MET A 65 -5.70 9.70 5.83
CA MET A 65 -7.11 10.05 5.59
C MET A 65 -8.08 9.19 6.40
N MET A 66 -7.81 7.89 6.56
CA MET A 66 -8.62 7.01 7.40
C MET A 66 -8.59 7.47 8.86
N ASP A 67 -7.42 7.80 9.38
CA ASP A 67 -7.25 8.26 10.75
C ASP A 67 -7.96 9.62 10.99
N ASP A 68 -7.85 10.57 10.06
CA ASP A 68 -8.58 11.84 10.12
C ASP A 68 -10.11 11.63 10.08
N ILE A 69 -10.59 10.71 9.23
CA ILE A 69 -12.01 10.35 9.18
C ILE A 69 -12.48 9.81 10.53
N GLN A 70 -11.70 8.94 11.18
CA GLN A 70 -12.04 8.38 12.50
C GLN A 70 -12.09 9.46 13.58
N LEU A 71 -11.11 10.36 13.61
CA LEU A 71 -11.10 11.51 14.52
C LEU A 71 -12.31 12.41 14.29
N CYS A 72 -12.63 12.73 13.03
CA CYS A 72 -13.79 13.54 12.67
C CYS A 72 -15.12 12.89 13.06
N GLN A 73 -15.25 11.57 12.90
CA GLN A 73 -16.43 10.81 13.33
C GLN A 73 -16.63 10.89 14.85
N GLU A 74 -15.56 10.69 15.62
CA GLU A 74 -15.65 10.73 17.08
C GLU A 74 -15.92 12.15 17.59
N ILE A 75 -15.25 13.17 17.04
CA ILE A 75 -15.55 14.58 17.33
C ILE A 75 -17.02 14.89 17.05
N SER A 76 -17.55 14.43 15.90
CA SER A 76 -18.94 14.66 15.52
C SER A 76 -19.92 13.98 16.48
N ARG A 77 -19.60 12.77 16.93
CA ARG A 77 -20.39 12.05 17.95
C ARG A 77 -20.44 12.81 19.26
N LEU A 78 -19.28 13.19 19.81
CA LEU A 78 -19.18 13.93 21.07
C LEU A 78 -19.85 15.30 20.98
N LYS A 79 -19.68 16.01 19.86
CA LYS A 79 -20.35 17.29 19.61
C LYS A 79 -21.86 17.16 19.60
N THR A 80 -22.39 16.08 19.02
CA THR A 80 -23.83 15.80 19.01
C THR A 80 -24.36 15.53 20.43
N GLU A 81 -23.58 14.83 21.26
CA GLU A 81 -23.92 14.62 22.68
C GLU A 81 -23.92 15.95 23.45
N LEU A 82 -22.87 16.76 23.29
CA LEU A 82 -22.75 18.08 23.92
C LEU A 82 -23.88 19.02 23.53
N GLN A 83 -24.26 19.05 22.25
CA GLN A 83 -25.36 19.87 21.75
C GLN A 83 -26.70 19.54 22.41
N LYS A 84 -26.95 18.27 22.78
CA LYS A 84 -28.17 17.87 23.49
C LYS A 84 -28.23 18.45 24.90
N LEU A 85 -27.10 18.49 25.60
CA LEU A 85 -27.01 19.08 26.94
C LEU A 85 -27.14 20.61 26.86
N LEU A 86 -26.46 21.24 25.90
CA LEU A 86 -26.52 22.70 25.68
C LEU A 86 -27.91 23.19 25.24
N ALA A 87 -28.77 22.32 24.72
CA ALA A 87 -30.16 22.67 24.39
C ALA A 87 -31.02 22.92 25.65
N LEU A 88 -30.58 22.44 26.82
CA LEU A 88 -31.25 22.71 28.10
C LEU A 88 -30.83 24.07 28.66
N PRO A 89 -31.76 24.87 29.20
CA PRO A 89 -31.41 26.10 29.92
C PRO A 89 -30.53 25.83 31.15
N GLU A 90 -29.57 26.73 31.44
CA GLU A 90 -28.61 26.60 32.55
C GLU A 90 -29.22 26.40 33.95
N ASN A 91 -30.43 26.93 34.16
CA ASN A 91 -31.19 26.80 35.41
C ASN A 91 -31.93 25.46 35.56
N GLN A 92 -31.98 24.66 34.49
CA GLN A 92 -32.64 23.36 34.45
C GLN A 92 -31.65 22.19 34.43
N LYS A 93 -30.35 22.47 34.24
CA LYS A 93 -29.29 21.47 34.28
C LYS A 93 -28.94 21.08 35.71
N SER A 94 -28.89 19.78 35.96
CA SER A 94 -28.27 19.18 37.14
C SER A 94 -26.76 19.43 37.18
N LYS A 95 -26.15 19.19 38.35
CA LYS A 95 -24.69 19.28 38.49
C LYS A 95 -23.96 18.25 37.63
N GLU A 96 -24.55 17.07 37.47
CA GLU A 96 -24.00 15.97 36.67
C GLU A 96 -24.00 16.34 35.17
N GLU A 97 -25.06 16.97 34.68
CA GLU A 97 -25.11 17.45 33.29
C GLU A 97 -24.05 18.54 33.03
N LYS A 98 -23.85 19.47 33.96
CA LYS A 98 -22.79 20.49 33.83
C LYS A 98 -21.40 19.87 33.83
N GLN A 99 -21.15 18.90 34.71
CA GLN A 99 -19.90 18.15 34.74
C GLN A 99 -19.67 17.39 33.41
N ARG A 100 -20.74 16.79 32.87
CA ARG A 100 -20.68 16.06 31.60
C ARG A 100 -20.36 16.98 30.42
N GLU A 101 -20.89 18.20 30.40
CA GLU A 101 -20.53 19.20 29.38
C GLU A 101 -19.04 19.52 29.40
N GLU A 102 -18.47 19.78 30.59
CA GLU A 102 -17.03 20.03 30.74
C GLU A 102 -16.19 18.85 30.28
N GLU A 103 -16.58 17.62 30.63
CA GLU A 103 -15.91 16.39 30.18
C GLU A 103 -15.95 16.24 28.65
N LEU A 104 -17.10 16.47 28.03
CA LEU A 104 -17.26 16.36 26.57
C LEU A 104 -16.41 17.42 25.86
N VAL A 105 -16.39 18.65 26.36
CA VAL A 105 -15.53 19.71 25.83
C VAL A 105 -14.05 19.31 25.91
N GLN A 106 -13.59 18.79 27.06
CA GLN A 106 -12.21 18.33 27.22
C GLN A 106 -11.86 17.17 26.28
N GLN A 107 -12.77 16.22 26.08
CA GLN A 107 -12.56 15.11 25.14
C GLN A 107 -12.47 15.59 23.69
N ILE A 108 -13.37 16.49 23.28
CA ILE A 108 -13.33 17.10 21.94
C ILE A 108 -12.02 17.86 21.74
N HIS A 109 -11.56 18.62 22.74
CA HIS A 109 -10.30 19.36 22.67
C HIS A 109 -9.11 18.42 22.40
N LYS A 110 -9.00 17.32 23.16
CA LYS A 110 -7.93 16.33 22.98
C LYS A 110 -7.94 15.70 21.59
N LEU A 111 -9.11 15.41 21.02
CA LEU A 111 -9.22 14.87 19.66
C LEU A 111 -8.81 15.91 18.61
N VAL A 112 -9.15 17.18 18.83
CA VAL A 112 -8.72 18.28 17.95
C VAL A 112 -7.20 18.45 18.01
N GLU A 113 -6.58 18.38 19.20
CA GLU A 113 -5.12 18.37 19.35
C GLU A 113 -4.48 17.17 18.63
N THR A 114 -5.06 15.97 18.78
CA THR A 114 -4.57 14.77 18.08
C THR A 114 -4.62 14.93 16.57
N ARG A 115 -5.68 15.56 16.04
CA ARG A 115 -5.80 15.87 14.62
C ARG A 115 -4.78 16.93 14.17
N ASP A 116 -4.46 17.90 15.03
CA ASP A 116 -3.43 18.90 14.74
C ASP A 116 -2.06 18.24 14.56
N PHE A 117 -1.69 17.33 15.46
CA PHE A 117 -0.47 16.52 15.32
C PHE A 117 -0.47 15.67 14.04
N LEU A 118 -1.61 15.10 13.66
CA LEU A 118 -1.74 14.33 12.42
C LEU A 118 -1.42 15.18 11.18
N VAL A 119 -1.84 16.45 11.17
CA VAL A 119 -1.56 17.39 10.08
C VAL A 119 -0.07 17.71 10.00
N ASP A 120 0.57 17.95 11.15
CA ASP A 120 2.01 18.19 11.23
C ASP A 120 2.82 16.98 10.73
N ASP A 121 2.44 15.77 11.13
CA ASP A 121 3.09 14.53 10.70
C ASP A 121 3.01 14.33 9.17
N VAL A 122 1.83 14.58 8.58
CA VAL A 122 1.64 14.48 7.11
C VAL A 122 2.49 15.52 6.37
N GLU A 123 2.58 16.75 6.88
CA GLU A 123 3.42 17.77 6.25
C GLU A 123 4.90 17.42 6.35
N PHE A 124 5.33 16.84 7.48
CA PHE A 124 6.70 16.38 7.66
C PHE A 124 7.06 15.26 6.67
N GLU A 125 6.18 14.27 6.52
CA GLU A 125 6.41 13.18 5.56
C GLU A 125 6.48 13.71 4.13
N ARG A 126 5.59 14.66 3.76
CA ARG A 126 5.62 15.30 2.43
C ARG A 126 6.92 16.05 2.16
N LEU A 127 7.49 16.71 3.17
CA LEU A 127 8.79 17.38 3.04
C LEU A 127 9.92 16.38 2.85
N ARG A 128 9.90 15.28 3.61
CA ARG A 128 10.87 14.19 3.48
C ARG A 128 10.84 13.58 2.08
N GLU A 129 9.67 13.23 1.57
CA GLU A 129 9.51 12.62 0.24
C GLU A 129 10.08 13.51 -0.88
N ARG A 130 9.90 14.83 -0.78
CA ARG A 130 10.47 15.77 -1.75
C ARG A 130 11.99 15.82 -1.73
N GLU A 131 12.59 15.77 -0.54
CA GLU A 131 14.05 15.77 -0.44
C GLU A 131 14.62 14.46 -0.97
N GLU A 132 13.99 13.32 -0.69
CA GLU A 132 14.38 12.02 -1.26
C GLU A 132 14.29 11.99 -2.80
N ASP A 133 13.21 12.53 -3.37
CA ASP A 133 13.05 12.62 -4.83
C ASP A 133 14.11 13.56 -5.45
N LYS A 134 14.49 14.64 -4.75
CA LYS A 134 15.54 15.57 -5.18
C LYS A 134 16.92 14.90 -5.14
N GLU A 135 17.27 14.25 -4.04
CA GLU A 135 18.52 13.51 -3.90
C GLU A 135 18.64 12.41 -4.97
N MET A 136 17.55 11.70 -5.24
CA MET A 136 17.50 10.68 -6.31
C MET A 136 17.71 11.31 -7.69
N ALA A 137 17.05 12.43 -8.00
CA ALA A 137 17.22 13.13 -9.27
C ALA A 137 18.67 13.63 -9.46
N GLU A 138 19.26 14.23 -8.43
CA GLU A 138 20.65 14.70 -8.44
C GLU A 138 21.63 13.53 -8.62
N PHE A 139 21.39 12.41 -7.93
CA PHE A 139 22.19 11.20 -8.09
C PHE A 139 22.16 10.68 -9.53
N LEU A 140 20.96 10.56 -10.13
CA LEU A 140 20.79 10.13 -11.51
C LEU A 140 21.46 11.08 -12.50
N GLN A 141 21.29 12.40 -12.33
CA GLN A 141 21.97 13.40 -13.16
C GLN A 141 23.50 13.28 -13.08
N SER A 142 24.05 13.05 -11.89
CA SER A 142 25.49 12.88 -11.71
C SER A 142 26.03 11.61 -12.38
N LYS A 143 25.27 10.51 -12.36
CA LYS A 143 25.63 9.23 -12.99
C LYS A 143 25.53 9.31 -14.51
N LEU A 144 24.47 9.91 -15.03
CA LEU A 144 24.30 10.14 -16.45
C LEU A 144 25.41 11.05 -16.98
N SER A 145 25.69 12.18 -16.34
CA SER A 145 26.79 13.09 -16.74
C SER A 145 28.16 12.41 -16.76
N LYS A 146 28.45 11.55 -15.78
CA LYS A 146 29.68 10.74 -15.75
C LYS A 146 29.72 9.71 -16.88
N SER A 147 28.60 9.05 -17.19
CA SER A 147 28.52 8.09 -18.30
C SER A 147 28.69 8.74 -19.68
N TYR A 148 28.18 9.96 -19.89
CA TYR A 148 28.39 10.73 -21.11
C TYR A 148 29.86 11.13 -21.30
N LEU A 149 30.53 11.58 -20.23
CA LEU A 149 31.97 11.90 -20.28
C LEU A 149 32.84 10.67 -20.58
N GLN A 150 32.46 9.50 -20.06
CA GLN A 150 33.18 8.24 -20.31
C GLN A 150 33.02 7.74 -21.75
N ARG A 151 31.91 8.07 -22.42
CA ARG A 151 31.66 7.75 -23.84
C ARG A 151 32.29 8.75 -24.80
N ALA A 152 32.45 10.02 -24.40
CA ALA A 152 33.03 11.08 -25.21
C ALA A 152 34.58 11.14 -25.16
N GLY A 153 35.21 10.57 -24.12
CA GLY A 153 36.67 10.48 -23.99
C GLY A 153 37.31 9.23 -24.64
N GLY A 154 36.50 8.36 -25.24
CA GLY A 154 36.96 7.17 -25.98
C GLY A 154 36.93 7.41 -27.49
N CYS A 155 37.74 8.34 -27.98
CA CYS A 155 38.10 8.52 -29.39
C CYS A 155 39.58 8.91 -29.46
#